data_AF-A0A7S0VXL4-F1
#
_entry.id   AF-A0A7S0VXL4-F1
#
_cell.length_a   1.000
_cell.length_b   1.000
_cell.length_c   1.000
_cell.angle_alpha   90.00
_cell.angle_beta   90.00
_cell.angle_gamma   90.00
#
_symmetry.space_group_name_H-M   'P 1'
#
loop_
_entity.id
_entity.type
_entity.pdbx_description
1 polymer ?
#
loop_
_entity_poly.entity_id
_entity_poly.type
_entity_poly.pdbx_seq_one_letter_code
_entity_poly.pdbx_strand_id
1 'polypeptide(L)'
;MTKPFYSVPLTGNENHVSANELLRHRMTQSDIQRHKSRIKNMKPSVDNKPPQSSQLKHLVTNRKKKELEFQRYSEIERENYRLLDKMSKIMVRGAANSVFGIHSNLNCPALDGEKARTRKTRVLLEENQVMLRRILETKPYYSTAEWDRHTEKTEGLMGQMCRFPVRLARSASRPDSSLAQHGGGSHDATAASDAGSVASSSRQGGRA
;
A
#
# COMPACT_ATOMS: atom_id res chain seq x y z
N MET A 1 -23.85 -2.58 73.06
CA MET A 1 -24.14 -1.23 72.54
C MET A 1 -24.20 -1.31 71.02
N THR A 2 -25.36 -1.08 70.41
CA THR A 2 -25.48 -0.61 69.01
C THR A 2 -26.95 -0.34 68.69
N LYS A 3 -27.37 0.93 68.75
CA LYS A 3 -28.51 1.40 67.95
C LYS A 3 -28.05 1.39 66.49
N PRO A 4 -28.97 1.07 65.56
CA PRO A 4 -29.45 2.15 64.73
C PRO A 4 -30.97 2.09 64.67
N PHE A 5 -31.64 2.72 65.64
CA PHE A 5 -33.02 3.14 65.43
C PHE A 5 -32.95 4.35 64.50
N TYR A 6 -32.94 4.11 63.19
CA TYR A 6 -33.30 5.14 62.24
C TYR A 6 -34.82 5.35 62.36
N SER A 7 -35.22 6.24 63.26
CA SER A 7 -36.56 6.82 63.26
C SER A 7 -36.61 7.80 62.09
N VAL A 8 -37.46 7.54 61.11
CA VAL A 8 -37.66 8.46 59.97
C VAL A 8 -38.01 9.84 60.56
N PRO A 9 -37.29 10.91 60.21
CA PRO A 9 -37.57 12.23 60.74
C PRO A 9 -38.99 12.64 60.32
N LEU A 10 -39.73 13.21 61.26
CA LEU A 10 -41.12 13.63 61.07
C LEU A 10 -41.17 14.75 60.03
N THR A 11 -41.47 14.42 58.77
CA THR A 11 -41.62 15.40 57.70
C THR A 11 -43.03 15.98 57.73
N GLY A 12 -43.34 16.77 58.76
CA GLY A 12 -44.43 17.78 58.83
C GLY A 12 -45.89 17.38 58.59
N ASN A 13 -46.17 16.19 58.05
CA ASN A 13 -47.48 15.83 57.45
C ASN A 13 -48.04 14.49 58.00
N GLU A 14 -47.55 14.02 59.15
CA GLU A 14 -47.92 12.73 59.75
C GLU A 14 -49.14 12.89 60.69
N ASN A 15 -50.25 12.19 60.44
CA ASN A 15 -51.35 12.07 61.41
C ASN A 15 -50.92 11.13 62.55
N HIS A 16 -50.61 11.66 63.74
CA HIS A 16 -50.21 10.85 64.88
C HIS A 16 -51.38 10.04 65.45
N VAL A 17 -51.42 8.74 65.16
CA VAL A 17 -52.46 7.83 65.69
C VAL A 17 -52.24 7.49 67.17
N SER A 18 -51.05 7.72 67.74
CA SER A 18 -50.74 7.35 69.13
C SER A 18 -49.52 8.08 69.73
N ALA A 19 -49.59 8.44 71.01
CA ALA A 19 -48.50 9.01 71.82
C ALA A 19 -47.49 7.96 72.33
N ASN A 20 -47.74 6.66 72.10
CA ASN A 20 -46.90 5.56 72.56
C ASN A 20 -45.88 5.14 71.48
N GLU A 21 -44.58 5.26 71.81
CA GLU A 21 -43.46 5.01 70.90
C GLU A 21 -43.40 3.57 70.36
N LEU A 22 -43.78 2.57 71.17
CA LEU A 22 -43.83 1.17 70.73
C LEU A 22 -44.90 0.98 69.65
N LEU A 23 -46.04 1.64 69.81
CA LEU A 23 -47.14 1.59 68.85
C LEU A 23 -46.73 2.23 67.54
N ARG A 24 -46.06 3.40 67.60
CA ARG A 24 -45.49 4.08 66.43
C ARG A 24 -44.54 3.17 65.67
N HIS A 25 -43.58 2.57 66.36
CA HIS A 25 -42.63 1.66 65.72
C HIS A 25 -43.33 0.50 65.01
N ARG A 26 -44.31 -0.15 65.66
CA ARG A 26 -45.08 -1.23 65.02
C ARG A 26 -45.85 -0.77 63.79
N MET A 27 -46.50 0.39 63.85
CA MET A 27 -47.25 0.96 62.72
C MET A 27 -46.32 1.32 61.57
N THR A 28 -45.20 2.00 61.83
CA THR A 28 -44.19 2.31 60.82
C THR A 28 -43.66 1.04 60.17
N GLN A 29 -43.39 -0.02 60.95
CA GLN A 29 -42.97 -1.31 60.39
C GLN A 29 -44.07 -1.92 59.51
N SER A 30 -45.34 -1.87 59.91
CA SER A 30 -46.47 -2.32 59.09
C SER A 30 -46.63 -1.52 57.80
N ASP A 31 -46.41 -0.21 57.84
CA ASP A 31 -46.48 0.66 56.66
C ASP A 31 -45.30 0.44 55.71
N ILE A 32 -44.10 0.24 56.26
CA ILE A 32 -42.92 -0.17 55.49
C ILE A 32 -43.17 -1.53 54.83
N GLN A 33 -43.73 -2.49 55.55
CA GLN A 33 -44.07 -3.81 54.98
C GLN A 33 -45.13 -3.68 53.89
N ARG A 34 -46.16 -2.86 54.09
CA ARG A 34 -47.20 -2.55 53.10
C ARG A 34 -46.61 -1.85 51.86
N HIS A 35 -45.66 -0.94 52.04
CA HIS A 35 -44.98 -0.26 50.95
C HIS A 35 -44.10 -1.22 50.16
N LYS A 36 -43.32 -2.06 50.85
CA LYS A 36 -42.50 -3.10 50.22
C LYS A 36 -43.35 -4.11 49.45
N SER A 37 -44.50 -4.52 49.98
CA SER A 37 -45.41 -5.43 49.27
C SER A 37 -46.02 -4.78 48.03
N ARG A 38 -46.37 -3.49 48.10
CA ARG A 38 -46.81 -2.70 46.93
C ARG A 38 -45.72 -2.60 45.87
N ILE A 39 -44.48 -2.28 46.24
CA ILE A 39 -43.34 -2.23 45.31
C ILE A 39 -43.12 -3.58 44.64
N LYS A 40 -43.12 -4.67 45.42
CA LYS A 40 -42.90 -6.03 44.90
C LYS A 40 -43.97 -6.44 43.89
N ASN A 41 -45.21 -6.01 44.10
CA ASN A 41 -46.35 -6.35 43.24
C ASN A 41 -46.64 -5.30 42.17
N MET A 42 -45.86 -4.22 42.11
CA MET A 42 -46.05 -3.15 41.14
C MET A 42 -45.68 -3.65 39.74
N LYS A 43 -46.60 -3.48 38.78
CA LYS A 43 -46.32 -3.82 37.38
C LYS A 43 -45.37 -2.76 36.78
N PRO A 44 -44.37 -3.16 35.98
CA PRO A 44 -43.52 -2.19 35.29
C PRO A 44 -44.36 -1.37 34.30
N SER A 45 -44.11 -0.06 34.24
CA SER A 45 -44.81 0.85 33.33
C SER A 45 -44.32 0.76 31.88
N VAL A 46 -43.11 0.22 31.67
CA VAL A 46 -42.47 0.07 30.37
C VAL A 46 -42.05 -1.38 30.19
N ASP A 47 -42.31 -1.93 29.01
CA ASP A 47 -41.81 -3.26 28.65
C ASP A 47 -40.31 -3.20 28.37
N ASN A 48 -39.52 -3.88 29.21
CA ASN A 48 -38.06 -4.00 29.06
C ASN A 48 -37.65 -5.34 28.45
N LYS A 49 -38.60 -6.12 27.91
CA LYS A 49 -38.27 -7.38 27.23
C LYS A 49 -37.56 -7.10 25.91
N PRO A 50 -36.59 -7.94 25.51
CA PRO A 50 -35.98 -7.82 24.20
C PRO A 50 -37.04 -8.01 23.11
N PRO A 51 -37.02 -7.21 22.04
CA PRO A 51 -37.99 -7.32 20.96
C PRO A 51 -37.90 -8.68 20.26
N GLN A 52 -39.02 -9.20 19.76
CA GLN A 52 -39.08 -10.48 19.05
C GLN A 52 -38.08 -10.56 17.87
N SER A 53 -37.76 -9.42 17.26
CA SER A 53 -36.77 -9.31 16.19
C SER A 53 -35.35 -9.72 16.63
N SER A 54 -34.98 -9.56 17.90
CA SER A 54 -33.65 -9.95 18.38
C SER A 54 -33.44 -11.47 18.37
N GLN A 55 -34.51 -12.27 18.25
CA GLN A 55 -34.45 -13.74 18.17
C GLN A 55 -34.23 -14.23 16.73
N LEU A 56 -34.28 -13.34 15.74
CA LEU A 56 -34.08 -13.69 14.34
C LEU A 56 -32.60 -14.01 14.09
N LYS A 57 -32.33 -15.26 13.71
CA LYS A 57 -30.97 -15.80 13.48
C LYS A 57 -30.14 -14.95 12.51
N HIS A 58 -30.78 -14.33 11.51
CA HIS A 58 -30.13 -13.51 10.50
C HIS A 58 -29.72 -12.11 11.01
N LEU A 59 -30.29 -11.62 12.11
CA LEU A 59 -29.88 -10.39 12.78
C LEU A 59 -28.78 -10.65 13.82
N VAL A 60 -28.79 -11.84 14.44
CA VAL A 60 -27.77 -12.26 15.41
C VAL A 60 -26.45 -12.65 14.74
N THR A 61 -26.52 -13.27 13.56
CA THR A 61 -25.33 -13.80 12.87
C THR A 61 -25.14 -13.17 11.50
N ASN A 62 -24.02 -12.48 11.32
CA ASN A 62 -23.59 -12.04 9.99
C ASN A 62 -22.97 -13.22 9.21
N ARG A 63 -23.79 -13.91 8.40
CA ARG A 63 -23.36 -15.06 7.60
C ARG A 63 -22.23 -14.72 6.63
N LYS A 64 -22.27 -13.54 6.00
CA LYS A 64 -21.23 -13.10 5.05
C LYS A 64 -19.88 -12.93 5.73
N LYS A 65 -19.87 -12.38 6.96
CA LYS A 65 -18.64 -12.25 7.76
C LYS A 65 -18.04 -13.63 8.08
N LYS A 66 -18.86 -14.57 8.55
CA LYS A 66 -18.40 -15.93 8.86
C LYS A 66 -17.85 -16.67 7.63
N GLU A 67 -18.51 -16.51 6.49
CA GLU A 67 -18.06 -17.08 5.22
C GLU A 67 -16.70 -16.52 4.79
N LEU A 68 -16.51 -15.20 4.89
CA LEU A 68 -15.25 -14.54 4.54
C LEU A 68 -14.12 -14.96 5.49
N GLU A 69 -14.40 -15.08 6.79
CA GLU A 69 -13.46 -15.63 7.76
C GLU A 69 -13.07 -17.07 7.41
N PHE A 70 -14.04 -17.92 7.08
CA PHE A 70 -13.79 -19.30 6.65
C PHE A 70 -12.91 -19.39 5.39
N GLN A 71 -13.20 -18.57 4.38
CA GLN A 71 -12.39 -18.49 3.15
C GLN A 71 -10.95 -18.06 3.45
N ARG A 72 -10.77 -17.03 4.28
CA ARG A 72 -9.44 -16.57 4.70
C ARG A 72 -8.66 -17.66 5.43
N TYR A 73 -9.28 -18.39 6.35
CA TYR A 73 -8.62 -19.49 7.05
C TYR A 73 -8.27 -20.64 6.10
N SER A 74 -9.16 -20.98 5.17
CA SER A 74 -8.90 -22.02 4.15
C SER A 74 -7.71 -21.65 3.25
N GLU A 75 -7.57 -20.37 2.88
CA GLU A 75 -6.41 -19.88 2.13
C GLU A 75 -5.11 -20.02 2.92
N ILE A 76 -5.12 -19.59 4.19
CA ILE A 76 -3.97 -19.70 5.09
C ILE A 76 -3.57 -21.16 5.27
N GLU A 77 -4.52 -22.07 5.50
CA GLU A 77 -4.25 -23.49 5.63
C GLU A 77 -3.64 -24.08 4.36
N ARG A 78 -4.20 -23.75 3.18
CA ARG A 78 -3.65 -24.20 1.89
C ARG A 78 -2.20 -23.75 1.71
N GLU A 79 -1.90 -22.50 2.06
CA GLU A 79 -0.54 -21.96 1.98
C GLU A 79 0.40 -22.62 2.99
N ASN A 80 -0.06 -22.86 4.21
CA ASN A 80 0.70 -23.61 5.23
C ASN A 80 1.01 -25.02 4.76
N TYR A 81 0.05 -25.74 4.18
CA TYR A 81 0.28 -27.06 3.59
C TYR A 81 1.32 -27.01 2.47
N ARG A 82 1.22 -26.02 1.57
CA ARG A 82 2.19 -25.84 0.49
C ARG A 82 3.59 -25.51 1.02
N LEU A 83 3.70 -24.72 2.10
CA LEU A 83 4.96 -24.42 2.74
C LEU A 83 5.56 -25.69 3.38
N LEU A 84 4.76 -26.43 4.15
CA LEU A 84 5.18 -27.67 4.80
C LEU A 84 5.61 -28.73 3.80
N ASP A 85 4.88 -28.90 2.69
CA ASP A 85 5.25 -29.80 1.59
C ASP A 85 6.62 -29.42 0.99
N LYS A 86 6.87 -28.13 0.77
CA LYS A 86 8.17 -27.64 0.29
C LYS A 86 9.29 -27.87 1.31
N MET A 87 9.05 -27.56 2.58
CA MET A 87 10.03 -27.78 3.65
C MET A 87 10.34 -29.26 3.80
N SER A 88 9.32 -30.13 3.79
CA SER A 88 9.48 -31.58 3.80
C SER A 88 10.32 -32.06 2.61
N LYS A 89 10.02 -31.59 1.39
CA LYS A 89 10.83 -31.91 0.20
C LYS A 89 12.28 -31.47 0.32
N ILE A 90 12.55 -30.29 0.89
CA ILE A 90 13.91 -29.81 1.15
C ILE A 90 14.61 -30.70 2.18
N MET A 91 13.93 -31.04 3.28
CA MET A 91 14.46 -31.88 4.35
C MET A 91 14.76 -33.31 3.88
N VAL A 92 13.84 -33.94 3.13
CA VAL A 92 13.99 -35.31 2.61
C VAL A 92 15.06 -35.38 1.52
N ARG A 93 15.14 -34.38 0.62
CA ARG A 93 16.18 -34.35 -0.41
C ARG A 93 17.57 -34.15 0.20
N GLY A 94 17.67 -33.44 1.32
CA GLY A 94 18.95 -33.02 1.90
C GLY A 94 19.78 -32.16 0.93
N ALA A 95 20.87 -31.57 1.40
CA ALA A 95 21.79 -30.83 0.52
C ALA A 95 22.53 -31.73 -0.51
N ALA A 96 22.55 -33.04 -0.27
CA ALA A 96 23.40 -33.99 -0.99
C ALA A 96 22.70 -34.74 -2.14
N ASN A 97 21.38 -34.94 -2.11
CA ASN A 97 20.70 -35.79 -3.11
C ASN A 97 19.89 -34.97 -4.11
N SER A 98 20.38 -33.79 -4.48
CA SER A 98 19.87 -33.18 -5.68
C SER A 98 20.42 -33.90 -6.91
N VAL A 99 19.53 -34.39 -7.78
CA VAL A 99 19.87 -35.02 -9.07
C VAL A 99 20.79 -34.10 -9.91
N PHE A 100 20.78 -32.80 -9.62
CA PHE A 100 21.86 -31.88 -9.93
C PHE A 100 22.61 -31.57 -8.62
N GLY A 101 23.81 -32.12 -8.44
CA GLY A 101 24.63 -31.91 -7.24
C GLY A 101 24.77 -30.45 -6.85
N ILE A 102 25.15 -30.19 -5.59
CA ILE A 102 25.43 -28.89 -4.95
C ILE A 102 25.10 -27.72 -5.90
N HIS A 103 23.88 -27.17 -5.78
CA HIS A 103 23.43 -26.07 -6.61
C HIS A 103 24.32 -24.83 -6.38
N SER A 104 25.47 -24.80 -7.05
CA SER A 104 26.00 -23.58 -7.62
C SER A 104 24.88 -23.05 -8.52
N ASN A 105 24.51 -21.79 -8.29
CA ASN A 105 23.40 -21.08 -8.94
C ASN A 105 23.65 -20.85 -10.44
N LEU A 106 23.96 -21.88 -11.22
CA LEU A 106 24.41 -21.75 -12.60
C LEU A 106 23.28 -21.86 -13.62
N ASN A 107 22.08 -22.29 -13.22
CA ASN A 107 20.98 -22.46 -14.16
C ASN A 107 19.62 -22.14 -13.56
N CYS A 108 19.48 -20.92 -13.03
CA CYS A 108 18.17 -20.32 -12.84
C CYS A 108 17.93 -19.37 -14.03
N PRO A 109 17.00 -19.68 -14.96
CA PRO A 109 16.68 -18.77 -16.07
C PRO A 109 16.21 -17.38 -15.61
N ALA A 110 15.76 -17.28 -14.36
CA ALA A 110 15.39 -16.02 -13.70
C ALA A 110 16.59 -15.18 -13.23
N LEU A 111 17.81 -15.73 -13.22
CA LEU A 111 19.05 -15.07 -12.78
C LEU A 111 20.05 -14.83 -13.91
N ASP A 112 19.71 -15.17 -15.15
CA ASP A 112 20.57 -14.87 -16.30
C ASP A 112 20.38 -13.41 -16.73
N GLY A 113 20.86 -12.51 -15.87
CA GLY A 113 20.85 -11.07 -16.10
C GLY A 113 21.55 -10.70 -17.41
N GLU A 114 22.54 -11.48 -17.84
CA GLU A 114 23.24 -11.35 -19.12
C GLU A 114 22.28 -11.55 -20.30
N LYS A 115 21.55 -12.69 -20.34
CA LYS A 115 20.56 -12.96 -21.38
C LYS A 115 19.38 -11.98 -21.35
N ALA A 116 18.97 -11.52 -20.17
CA ALA A 116 17.94 -10.50 -20.06
C ALA A 116 18.42 -9.13 -20.58
N ARG A 117 19.67 -8.74 -20.28
CA ARG A 117 20.30 -7.51 -20.80
C ARG A 117 20.44 -7.57 -22.31
N THR A 118 21.00 -8.64 -22.87
CA THR A 118 21.18 -8.79 -24.33
C THR A 118 19.85 -8.76 -25.08
N ARG A 119 18.79 -9.40 -24.56
CA ARG A 119 17.44 -9.31 -25.14
C ARG A 119 16.91 -7.86 -25.14
N LYS A 120 17.07 -7.13 -24.04
CA LYS A 120 16.67 -5.71 -23.95
C LYS A 120 17.46 -4.84 -24.92
N THR A 121 18.78 -5.03 -24.99
CA THR A 121 19.65 -4.31 -25.93
C THR A 121 19.23 -4.54 -27.38
N ARG A 122 18.90 -5.78 -27.74
CA ARG A 122 18.41 -6.11 -29.09
C ARG A 122 17.12 -5.35 -29.43
N VAL A 123 16.14 -5.36 -28.53
CA VAL A 123 14.86 -4.65 -28.72
C VAL A 123 15.10 -3.15 -28.89
N LEU A 124 15.90 -2.54 -28.00
CA LEU A 124 16.22 -1.12 -28.05
C LEU A 124 16.92 -0.74 -29.37
N LEU A 125 17.83 -1.60 -29.85
CA LEU A 125 18.54 -1.38 -31.11
C LEU A 125 17.59 -1.45 -32.33
N GLU A 126 16.67 -2.41 -32.33
CA GLU A 126 15.63 -2.52 -33.37
C GLU A 126 14.71 -1.29 -33.38
N GLU A 127 14.28 -0.81 -32.20
CA GLU A 127 13.47 0.39 -32.05
C GLU A 127 14.21 1.65 -32.55
N ASN A 128 15.49 1.79 -32.17
CA ASN A 128 16.33 2.89 -32.62
C ASN A 128 16.50 2.91 -34.14
N GLN A 129 16.64 1.73 -34.79
CA GLN A 129 16.71 1.65 -36.24
C GLN A 129 15.41 2.08 -36.92
N VAL A 130 14.25 1.76 -36.33
CA VAL A 130 12.95 2.22 -36.85
C VAL A 130 12.81 3.73 -36.68
N MET A 131 13.17 4.29 -35.52
CA MET A 131 13.14 5.74 -35.30
C MET A 131 14.08 6.48 -36.24
N LEU A 132 15.30 5.98 -36.44
CA LEU A 132 16.27 6.58 -37.34
C LEU A 132 15.74 6.62 -38.78
N ARG A 133 15.16 5.50 -39.26
CA ARG A 133 14.52 5.47 -40.58
C ARG A 133 13.42 6.53 -40.70
N ARG A 134 12.54 6.63 -39.70
CA ARG A 134 11.49 7.66 -39.68
C ARG A 134 12.06 9.07 -39.75
N ILE A 135 13.10 9.38 -38.96
CA ILE A 135 13.74 10.72 -38.97
C ILE A 135 14.31 11.03 -40.36
N LEU A 136 14.98 10.07 -40.99
CA LEU A 136 15.60 10.25 -42.30
C LEU A 136 14.57 10.34 -43.44
N GLU A 137 13.50 9.55 -43.39
CA GLU A 137 12.45 9.52 -44.41
C GLU A 137 11.47 10.68 -44.28
N THR A 138 11.32 11.25 -43.07
CA THR A 138 10.40 12.37 -42.83
C THR A 138 10.91 13.62 -43.53
N LYS A 139 10.13 14.13 -44.47
CA LYS A 139 10.40 15.40 -45.12
C LYS A 139 10.21 16.56 -44.14
N PRO A 140 11.06 17.59 -44.17
CA PRO A 140 10.87 18.78 -43.34
C PRO A 140 9.54 19.47 -43.71
N TYR A 141 8.81 19.94 -42.71
CA TYR A 141 7.51 20.61 -42.90
C TYR A 141 7.65 21.93 -43.68
N TYR A 142 8.79 22.60 -43.54
CA TYR A 142 9.09 23.84 -44.23
C TYR A 142 10.43 23.76 -44.97
N SER A 143 10.48 24.36 -46.15
CA SER A 143 11.71 24.55 -46.91
C SER A 143 12.37 25.85 -46.48
N THR A 144 13.58 25.76 -45.94
CA THR A 144 14.37 26.95 -45.56
C THR A 144 14.56 27.89 -46.75
N ALA A 145 14.75 27.34 -47.96
CA ALA A 145 14.89 28.13 -49.17
C ALA A 145 13.61 28.89 -49.56
N GLU A 146 12.43 28.32 -49.28
CA GLU A 146 11.17 29.03 -49.49
C GLU A 146 10.97 30.13 -48.45
N TRP A 147 11.37 29.86 -47.21
CA TRP A 147 11.34 30.85 -46.13
C TRP A 147 12.28 32.03 -46.40
N ASP A 148 13.48 31.76 -46.90
CA ASP A 148 14.44 32.80 -47.26
C ASP A 148 13.87 33.68 -48.38
N ARG A 149 13.33 33.07 -49.45
CA ARG A 149 12.67 33.80 -50.56
C ARG A 149 11.44 34.59 -50.11
N HIS A 150 10.64 34.03 -49.21
CA HIS A 150 9.47 34.72 -48.66
C HIS A 150 9.93 35.94 -47.84
N THR A 151 10.95 35.76 -47.01
CA THR A 151 11.55 36.82 -46.20
C THR A 151 12.05 37.95 -47.10
N GLU A 152 12.85 37.65 -48.14
CA GLU A 152 13.33 38.65 -49.11
C GLU A 152 12.19 39.45 -49.76
N LYS A 153 11.12 38.78 -50.19
CA LYS A 153 9.94 39.45 -50.78
C LYS A 153 9.24 40.35 -49.76
N THR A 154 9.04 39.87 -48.54
CA THR A 154 8.41 40.65 -47.49
C THR A 154 9.26 41.84 -47.07
N GLU A 155 10.58 41.69 -47.01
CA GLU A 155 11.52 42.77 -46.73
C GLU A 155 11.49 43.83 -47.84
N GLY A 156 11.47 43.40 -49.11
CA GLY A 156 11.34 44.30 -50.26
C GLY A 156 10.03 45.10 -50.23
N LEU A 157 8.90 44.42 -49.98
CA LEU A 157 7.60 45.07 -49.86
C LEU A 157 7.55 46.03 -48.66
N MET A 158 8.09 45.61 -47.52
CA MET A 158 8.18 46.44 -46.32
C MET A 158 9.02 47.70 -46.58
N GLY A 159 10.14 47.58 -47.29
CA GLY A 159 10.95 48.70 -47.74
C GLY A 159 10.18 49.70 -48.62
N GLN A 160 9.28 49.20 -49.48
CA GLN A 160 8.44 50.05 -50.33
C GLN A 160 7.29 50.75 -49.56
N MET A 161 6.70 50.08 -48.57
CA MET A 161 5.57 50.60 -47.80
C MET A 161 5.98 51.52 -46.64
N CYS A 162 7.20 51.38 -46.13
CA CYS A 162 7.65 52.14 -44.96
C CYS A 162 8.11 53.55 -45.32
N ARG A 163 7.54 54.54 -44.63
CA ARG A 163 7.92 55.97 -44.73
C ARG A 163 9.33 56.28 -44.19
N PHE A 164 9.86 55.42 -43.33
CA PHE A 164 11.17 55.56 -42.67
C PHE A 164 12.01 54.29 -42.89
N PRO A 165 13.35 54.37 -42.93
CA PRO A 165 14.19 53.23 -43.24
C PRO A 165 14.04 52.14 -42.18
N VAL A 166 13.68 50.93 -42.64
CA VAL A 166 13.46 49.77 -41.78
C VAL A 166 14.82 49.25 -41.31
N ARG A 167 15.13 49.43 -40.02
CA ARG A 167 16.29 48.80 -39.40
C ARG A 167 15.92 47.38 -38.96
N LEU A 168 15.95 46.44 -39.91
CA LEU A 168 15.92 45.03 -39.55
C LEU A 168 17.24 44.73 -38.85
N ALA A 169 17.19 44.34 -37.57
CA ALA A 169 18.37 43.89 -36.86
C ALA A 169 18.88 42.66 -37.61
N ARG A 170 19.99 42.82 -38.35
CA ARG A 170 20.65 41.72 -39.06
C ARG A 170 20.97 40.68 -37.99
N SER A 171 20.18 39.62 -37.94
CA SER A 171 20.40 38.56 -36.96
C SER A 171 21.80 38.02 -37.22
N ALA A 172 22.59 37.98 -36.14
CA ALA A 172 23.97 37.56 -36.18
C ALA A 172 24.09 36.25 -36.98
N SER A 173 25.10 36.19 -37.84
CA SER A 173 25.51 35.02 -38.61
C SER A 173 25.17 33.72 -37.87
N ARG A 174 24.38 32.85 -38.50
CA ARG A 174 24.09 31.50 -37.99
C ARG A 174 25.41 30.87 -37.54
N PRO A 175 25.49 30.29 -36.32
CA PRO A 175 26.70 29.60 -35.91
C PRO A 175 26.95 28.46 -36.90
N ASP A 176 28.18 28.41 -37.42
CA ASP A 176 28.67 27.39 -38.33
C ASP A 176 28.42 26.01 -37.73
N SER A 177 27.72 25.15 -38.47
CA SER A 177 27.31 23.82 -38.04
C SER A 177 28.46 22.82 -38.18
N SER A 178 29.63 23.14 -37.62
CA SER A 178 30.83 22.28 -37.63
C SER A 178 30.99 21.45 -36.35
N LEU A 179 30.02 21.48 -35.43
CA LEU A 179 30.07 20.74 -34.16
C LEU A 179 29.07 19.57 -34.11
N ALA A 180 29.27 18.55 -34.95
CA ALA A 180 28.53 17.28 -34.89
C ALA A 180 29.44 16.05 -35.06
N GLN A 181 30.69 16.14 -34.59
CA GLN A 181 31.55 14.97 -34.36
C GLN A 181 31.95 14.99 -32.89
N HIS A 182 31.24 14.25 -32.04
CA HIS A 182 31.76 13.66 -30.79
C HIS A 182 30.70 12.69 -30.25
N GLY A 183 30.87 11.42 -30.56
CA GLY A 183 29.97 10.35 -30.13
C GLY A 183 30.42 8.97 -30.61
N GLY A 184 31.73 8.74 -30.70
CA GLY A 184 32.33 7.46 -31.05
C GLY A 184 33.25 7.00 -29.92
N GLY A 185 32.66 6.65 -28.76
CA GLY A 185 33.38 6.01 -27.67
C GLY A 185 33.51 4.51 -27.95
N SER A 186 34.64 4.13 -28.54
CA SER A 186 35.09 2.75 -28.67
C SER A 186 35.39 2.17 -27.28
N HIS A 187 34.56 1.21 -26.84
CA HIS A 187 34.96 0.28 -25.79
C HIS A 187 35.93 -0.73 -26.40
N ASP A 188 37.23 -0.51 -26.18
CA ASP A 188 38.25 -1.47 -26.58
C ASP A 188 38.36 -2.57 -25.53
N ALA A 189 38.21 -3.80 -25.99
CA ALA A 189 38.31 -5.01 -25.20
C ALA A 189 39.78 -5.40 -25.07
N THR A 190 40.34 -5.33 -23.87
CA THR A 190 41.63 -5.95 -23.55
C THR A 190 41.38 -7.26 -22.81
N ALA A 191 41.59 -8.36 -23.53
CA ALA A 191 41.63 -9.70 -22.97
C ALA A 191 43.09 -10.16 -22.78
N ALA A 192 43.30 -10.81 -21.63
CA ALA A 192 44.26 -11.88 -21.33
C ALA A 192 45.76 -11.59 -21.11
N SER A 193 46.22 -11.82 -19.87
CA SER A 193 47.20 -12.86 -19.47
C SER A 193 47.56 -12.65 -17.98
N ASP A 194 47.15 -13.50 -17.04
CA ASP A 194 47.83 -14.74 -16.57
C ASP A 194 48.77 -14.50 -15.37
N ALA A 195 48.97 -15.57 -14.59
CA ALA A 195 49.86 -15.80 -13.45
C ALA A 195 49.27 -15.64 -12.03
N GLY A 196 48.99 -16.79 -11.42
CA GLY A 196 48.54 -16.95 -10.05
C GLY A 196 49.59 -16.68 -8.97
N SER A 197 49.13 -16.58 -7.73
CA SER A 197 49.87 -17.10 -6.58
C SER A 197 48.93 -17.40 -5.42
N VAL A 198 49.04 -18.63 -4.96
CA VAL A 198 48.44 -19.24 -3.78
C VAL A 198 48.98 -18.61 -2.50
N ALA A 199 48.10 -18.27 -1.56
CA ALA A 199 48.46 -18.19 -0.14
C ALA A 199 47.23 -18.42 0.76
N SER A 200 47.17 -19.65 1.26
CA SER A 200 46.41 -20.08 2.43
C SER A 200 46.77 -19.26 3.67
N SER A 201 45.78 -18.76 4.42
CA SER A 201 45.96 -18.58 5.86
C SER A 201 44.66 -18.77 6.63
N SER A 202 44.71 -19.80 7.46
CA SER A 202 43.82 -20.21 8.54
C SER A 202 43.45 -19.09 9.51
N ARG A 203 42.17 -19.02 9.89
CA ARG A 203 41.79 -18.55 11.24
C ARG A 203 40.72 -19.46 11.85
N GLN A 204 41.15 -20.17 12.90
CA GLN A 204 40.36 -20.62 14.05
C GLN A 204 39.46 -19.44 14.52
N GLY A 205 38.23 -19.61 14.97
CA GLY A 205 37.71 -20.58 15.93
C GLY A 205 36.97 -19.74 16.97
N GLY A 206 35.65 -19.84 17.01
CA GLY A 206 34.80 -19.07 17.92
C GLY A 206 33.47 -19.78 18.12
N ARG A 207 33.41 -20.65 19.13
CA ARG A 207 32.15 -21.14 19.69
C ARG A 207 31.73 -20.17 20.80
N ALA A 208 30.46 -19.78 20.76
CA ALA A 208 29.67 -19.43 21.94
C ALA A 208 28.87 -20.67 22.35
#